data_AF-A0A7W0VLB7-F1
#
_entry.id   AF-A0A7W0VLB7-F1
#
_cell.length_a   1.000
_cell.length_b   1.000
_cell.length_c   1.000
_cell.angle_alpha   90.00
_cell.angle_beta   90.00
_cell.angle_gamma   90.00
#
_symmetry.space_group_name_H-M   'P 1'
#
loop_
_entity.id
_entity.type
_entity.pdbx_description
1 polymer ?
#
loop_
_entity_poly.entity_id
_entity_poly.type
_entity_poly.pdbx_seq_one_letter_code
_entity_poly.pdbx_strand_id
1 'polypeptide(L)'
;MRWATLVVVAVALVGGCNDLRDFRGRWTGPRVGEAAVVRVGVPPSAIATLEINALDTHGLRGELSISGMLAAAPVESLAGAEADALAGMTFSGAPLRVYLAFVPMPDGGGEALAVIALFDDHRIEARILRGGSAPLYAIFALSET
;
A
#
# COMPACT_ATOMS: atom_id res chain seq x y z
N MET A 1 -3.73 3.62 -48.69
CA MET A 1 -2.85 3.39 -47.51
C MET A 1 -2.97 4.51 -46.46
N ARG A 2 -4.17 4.81 -45.95
CA ARG A 2 -4.39 5.82 -44.89
C ARG A 2 -5.21 5.30 -43.69
N TRP A 3 -5.60 4.02 -43.74
CA TRP A 3 -6.50 3.41 -42.76
C TRP A 3 -5.75 2.58 -41.71
N ALA A 4 -4.55 2.09 -42.03
CA ALA A 4 -3.73 1.31 -41.10
C ALA A 4 -3.19 2.15 -39.92
N THR A 5 -2.96 3.46 -40.11
CA THR A 5 -2.43 4.34 -39.06
C THR A 5 -3.45 4.64 -37.96
N LEU A 6 -4.75 4.54 -38.24
CA LEU A 6 -5.82 4.87 -37.30
C LEU A 6 -6.09 3.72 -36.30
N VAL A 7 -5.83 2.48 -36.69
CA VAL A 7 -6.04 1.29 -35.84
C VAL A 7 -4.94 1.18 -34.77
N VAL A 8 -3.70 1.58 -35.08
CA VAL A 8 -2.58 1.48 -34.12
C VAL A 8 -2.73 2.51 -32.97
N VAL A 9 -3.32 3.68 -33.23
CA VAL A 9 -3.59 4.70 -32.20
C VAL A 9 -4.75 4.28 -31.28
N ALA A 10 -5.75 3.57 -31.80
CA ALA A 10 -6.88 3.10 -31.01
C ALA A 10 -6.49 1.96 -30.04
N VAL A 11 -5.54 1.09 -30.42
CA VAL A 11 -5.07 -0.01 -29.53
C VAL A 11 -4.15 0.51 -28.42
N ALA A 12 -3.39 1.59 -28.66
CA ALA A 12 -2.54 2.21 -27.64
C ALA A 12 -3.33 2.92 -26.52
N LEU A 13 -4.60 3.26 -26.73
CA LEU A 13 -5.47 3.89 -25.73
C LEU A 13 -6.18 2.88 -24.81
N VAL A 14 -6.10 1.57 -25.09
CA VAL A 14 -6.77 0.51 -24.31
C VAL A 14 -5.81 -0.18 -23.33
N GLY A 15 -4.51 0.09 -23.41
CA GLY A 15 -3.47 -0.58 -22.61
C GLY A 15 -3.28 -0.07 -21.18
N GLY A 16 -4.19 0.74 -20.63
CA GLY A 16 -3.98 1.41 -19.34
C GLY A 16 -4.99 1.06 -18.26
N CYS A 17 -5.87 0.08 -18.44
CA CYS A 17 -6.56 -0.50 -17.28
C CYS A 17 -5.53 -1.30 -16.49
N ASN A 18 -4.80 -0.63 -15.59
CA ASN A 18 -3.98 -1.30 -14.58
C ASN A 18 -4.91 -2.23 -13.80
N ASP A 19 -4.82 -3.53 -14.07
CA ASP A 19 -5.58 -4.52 -13.32
C ASP A 19 -4.98 -4.54 -11.93
N LEU A 20 -5.76 -4.15 -10.92
CA LEU A 20 -5.30 -4.16 -9.54
C LEU A 20 -4.80 -5.55 -9.13
N ARG A 21 -5.23 -6.62 -9.80
CA ARG A 21 -4.72 -7.97 -9.56
C ARG A 21 -3.22 -8.13 -9.80
N ASP A 22 -2.60 -7.25 -10.60
CA ASP A 22 -1.15 -7.25 -10.83
C ASP A 22 -0.36 -6.86 -9.57
N PHE A 23 -1.02 -6.32 -8.54
CA PHE A 23 -0.41 -6.05 -7.24
C PHE A 23 -0.42 -7.24 -6.27
N ARG A 24 -0.92 -8.41 -6.67
CA ARG A 24 -0.86 -9.62 -5.83
C ARG A 24 0.58 -10.12 -5.69
N GLY A 25 0.86 -10.82 -4.60
CA GLY A 25 2.18 -11.38 -4.31
C GLY A 25 2.95 -10.61 -3.26
N ARG A 26 4.28 -10.74 -3.30
CA ARG A 26 5.18 -10.30 -2.24
C ARG A 26 5.86 -8.97 -2.58
N TRP A 27 5.70 -8.02 -1.66
CA TRP A 27 6.27 -6.68 -1.78
C TRP A 27 7.16 -6.39 -0.59
N THR A 28 8.38 -5.93 -0.82
CA THR A 28 9.35 -5.66 0.25
C THR A 28 10.01 -4.32 0.05
N GLY A 29 10.39 -3.67 1.15
CA GLY A 29 11.18 -2.47 1.04
C GLY A 29 11.53 -1.78 2.35
N PRO A 30 12.47 -0.84 2.28
CA PRO A 30 12.93 -0.11 3.44
C PRO A 30 11.95 0.98 3.84
N ARG A 31 12.13 1.46 5.08
CA ARG A 31 11.52 2.69 5.54
C ARG A 31 12.02 3.89 4.72
N VAL A 32 11.14 4.83 4.41
CA VAL A 32 11.43 6.06 3.66
C VAL A 32 11.72 7.21 4.62
N GLY A 33 12.69 8.04 4.24
CA GLY A 33 13.03 9.28 4.91
C GLY A 33 13.93 9.08 6.13
N GLU A 34 15.02 9.85 6.24
CA GLU A 34 15.96 9.70 7.35
C GLU A 34 15.68 10.63 8.54
N ALA A 35 14.70 11.55 8.43
CA ALA A 35 14.42 12.52 9.49
C ALA A 35 13.89 11.85 10.77
N ALA A 36 14.34 12.31 11.95
CA ALA A 36 13.91 11.75 13.23
C ALA A 36 12.40 11.90 13.48
N VAL A 37 11.76 12.92 12.90
CA VAL A 37 10.31 13.15 12.99
C VAL A 37 9.48 12.04 12.31
N VAL A 38 10.08 11.28 11.38
CA VAL A 38 9.44 10.12 10.75
C VAL A 38 9.89 8.78 11.35
N ARG A 39 10.56 8.81 12.52
CA ARG A 39 11.07 7.63 13.25
C ARG A 39 10.38 7.53 14.62
N VAL A 40 9.09 7.29 14.63
CA VAL A 40 8.34 7.15 15.89
C VAL A 40 8.08 5.68 16.15
N GLY A 41 8.75 5.10 17.14
CA GLY A 41 8.54 3.71 17.58
C GLY A 41 8.92 2.62 16.57
N VAL A 42 9.69 2.95 15.51
CA VAL A 42 10.11 2.00 14.46
C VAL A 42 11.65 1.88 14.42
N PRO A 43 12.22 0.65 14.40
CA PRO A 43 13.66 0.46 14.27
C PRO A 43 14.26 1.12 13.02
N PRO A 44 15.49 1.67 13.07
CA PRO A 44 16.09 2.36 11.93
C PRO A 44 16.27 1.47 10.69
N SER A 45 16.58 0.19 10.90
CA SER A 45 16.80 -0.81 9.86
C SER A 45 15.55 -1.62 9.54
N ALA A 46 14.36 -1.14 9.89
CA ALA A 46 13.12 -1.86 9.66
C ALA A 46 12.87 -2.03 8.15
N ILE A 47 12.67 -3.27 7.73
CA ILE A 47 12.16 -3.66 6.41
C ILE A 47 10.72 -4.11 6.59
N ALA A 48 9.83 -3.57 5.75
CA ALA A 48 8.46 -4.04 5.68
C ALA A 48 8.31 -5.04 4.53
N THR A 49 7.48 -6.05 4.75
CA THR A 49 7.04 -6.98 3.73
C THR A 49 5.52 -7.08 3.78
N LEU A 50 4.87 -6.84 2.64
CA LEU A 50 3.44 -7.02 2.44
C LEU A 50 3.21 -8.17 1.46
N GLU A 51 2.51 -9.20 1.91
CA GLU A 51 2.02 -10.29 1.05
C GLU A 51 0.55 -10.02 0.72
N ILE A 52 0.21 -9.82 -0.55
CA ILE A 52 -1.15 -9.55 -1.00
C ILE A 52 -1.74 -10.85 -1.58
N ASN A 53 -2.59 -11.49 -0.78
CA ASN A 53 -3.22 -12.76 -1.12
C ASN A 53 -4.49 -12.57 -1.96
N ALA A 54 -5.27 -11.54 -1.66
CA ALA A 54 -6.46 -11.19 -2.42
C ALA A 54 -6.56 -9.69 -2.63
N LEU A 55 -6.94 -9.33 -3.85
CA LEU A 55 -7.19 -7.96 -4.27
C LEU A 55 -8.33 -8.00 -5.29
N ASP A 56 -9.50 -7.54 -4.86
CA ASP A 56 -10.74 -7.55 -5.63
C ASP A 56 -11.69 -6.43 -5.19
N THR A 57 -12.95 -6.46 -5.63
CA THR A 57 -13.96 -5.43 -5.33
C THR A 57 -14.28 -5.30 -3.84
N HIS A 58 -14.00 -6.32 -3.03
CA HIS A 58 -14.18 -6.30 -1.58
C HIS A 58 -12.95 -5.75 -0.84
N GLY A 59 -11.85 -5.48 -1.57
CA GLY A 59 -10.66 -4.85 -1.03
C GLY A 59 -9.40 -5.71 -1.08
N LEU A 60 -8.42 -5.32 -0.27
CA LEU A 60 -7.14 -5.98 -0.08
C LEU A 60 -7.19 -6.89 1.16
N ARG A 61 -6.70 -8.13 1.01
CA ARG A 61 -6.40 -9.06 2.10
C ARG A 61 -5.01 -9.64 1.95
N GLY A 62 -4.28 -9.73 3.05
CA GLY A 62 -2.88 -10.09 3.04
C GLY A 62 -2.26 -10.19 4.43
N GLU A 63 -0.94 -10.15 4.45
CA GLU A 63 -0.15 -10.18 5.68
C GLU A 63 0.95 -9.11 5.64
N LEU A 64 1.18 -8.43 6.76
CA LEU A 64 2.25 -7.46 6.94
C LEU A 64 3.26 -7.95 7.96
N SER A 65 4.53 -7.89 7.57
CA SER A 65 5.67 -8.07 8.46
C SER A 65 6.51 -6.80 8.49
N ILE A 66 7.01 -6.44 9.67
CA ILE A 66 7.98 -5.35 9.84
C ILE A 66 9.09 -5.89 10.73
N SER A 67 10.31 -5.98 10.20
CA SER A 67 11.42 -6.63 10.89
C SER A 67 11.67 -6.02 12.27
N GLY A 68 11.66 -6.85 13.31
CA GLY A 68 11.85 -6.43 14.70
C GLY A 68 10.62 -5.83 15.38
N MET A 69 9.46 -5.79 14.71
CA MET A 69 8.21 -5.25 15.26
C MET A 69 7.02 -6.19 15.12
N LEU A 70 6.88 -6.82 13.95
CA LEU A 70 5.67 -7.51 13.55
C LEU A 70 6.00 -8.65 12.58
N ALA A 71 5.40 -9.81 12.76
CA ALA A 71 5.58 -10.96 11.87
C ALA A 71 4.22 -11.47 11.41
N ALA A 72 4.00 -11.48 10.09
CA ALA A 72 2.83 -12.05 9.42
C ALA A 72 1.49 -11.63 10.05
N ALA A 73 1.33 -10.35 10.38
CA ALA A 73 0.07 -9.87 10.93
C ALA A 73 -0.97 -9.73 9.82
N PRO A 74 -2.22 -10.13 10.07
CA PRO A 74 -3.27 -10.02 9.07
C PRO A 74 -3.50 -8.55 8.71
N VAL A 75 -3.70 -8.31 7.42
CA VAL A 75 -4.13 -7.05 6.86
C VAL A 75 -5.40 -7.31 6.09
N GLU A 76 -6.47 -6.63 6.49
CA GLU A 76 -7.75 -6.66 5.79
C GLU A 76 -8.29 -5.25 5.65
N SER A 77 -8.78 -4.93 4.46
CA SER A 77 -9.36 -3.62 4.20
C SER A 77 -10.58 -3.37 5.08
N LEU A 78 -10.62 -2.18 5.68
CA LEU A 78 -11.77 -1.67 6.42
C LEU A 78 -12.97 -1.55 5.49
N ALA A 79 -14.01 -2.35 5.75
CA ALA A 79 -15.25 -2.26 5.02
C ALA A 79 -15.87 -0.86 5.15
N GLY A 80 -16.33 -0.28 4.04
CA GLY A 80 -16.89 1.07 4.00
C GLY A 80 -15.83 2.17 3.87
N ALA A 81 -14.53 1.88 3.98
CA ALA A 81 -13.48 2.86 3.70
C ALA A 81 -13.47 3.28 2.22
N GLU A 82 -14.01 2.46 1.31
CA GLU A 82 -14.25 2.79 -0.09
C GLU A 82 -15.28 3.91 -0.29
N ALA A 83 -16.12 4.18 0.70
CA ALA A 83 -17.06 5.30 0.69
C ALA A 83 -16.41 6.64 1.11
N ASP A 84 -15.13 6.63 1.53
CA ASP A 84 -14.38 7.85 1.79
C ASP A 84 -14.11 8.57 0.46
N ALA A 85 -14.73 9.74 0.28
CA ALA A 85 -14.57 10.58 -0.90
C ALA A 85 -13.10 10.99 -1.14
N LEU A 86 -12.26 11.01 -0.10
CA LEU A 86 -10.82 11.25 -0.23
C LEU A 86 -10.07 10.07 -0.86
N ALA A 87 -10.59 8.84 -0.76
CA ALA A 87 -10.02 7.67 -1.41
C ALA A 87 -10.29 7.61 -2.93
N GLY A 88 -11.21 8.45 -3.44
CA GLY A 88 -11.62 8.49 -4.84
C GLY A 88 -10.99 9.59 -5.69
N MET A 89 -10.27 10.56 -5.10
CA MET A 89 -9.66 11.67 -5.85
C MET A 89 -8.28 11.28 -6.38
N THR A 90 -8.11 11.23 -7.71
CA THR A 90 -6.83 10.93 -8.36
C THR A 90 -6.23 12.18 -9.00
N PHE A 91 -4.94 12.43 -8.74
CA PHE A 91 -4.11 13.42 -9.43
C PHE A 91 -2.93 12.69 -10.12
N SER A 92 -2.21 13.34 -11.03
CA SER A 92 -0.96 12.77 -11.57
C SER A 92 0.02 12.50 -10.43
N GLY A 93 0.54 11.27 -10.32
CA GLY A 93 1.37 10.82 -9.20
C GLY A 93 0.59 10.48 -7.91
N ALA A 94 -0.75 10.51 -7.94
CA ALA A 94 -1.57 9.99 -6.87
C ALA A 94 -1.67 8.46 -6.94
N PRO A 95 -1.95 7.79 -5.82
CA PRO A 95 -2.22 6.36 -5.82
C PRO A 95 -3.37 6.00 -6.77
N LEU A 96 -3.25 4.87 -7.48
CA LEU A 96 -4.35 4.20 -8.17
C LEU A 96 -5.48 3.83 -7.20
N ARG A 97 -5.09 3.40 -5.99
CA ARG A 97 -6.01 2.97 -4.95
C ARG A 97 -5.35 3.09 -3.59
N VAL A 98 -6.15 3.42 -2.58
CA VAL A 98 -5.73 3.42 -1.19
C VAL A 98 -6.63 2.45 -0.41
N TYR A 99 -6.01 1.61 0.42
CA TYR A 99 -6.67 0.73 1.36
C TYR A 99 -6.30 1.14 2.78
N LEU A 100 -7.28 1.06 3.67
CA LEU A 100 -7.10 1.29 5.10
C LEU A 100 -7.27 -0.06 5.81
N ALA A 101 -6.41 -0.39 6.75
CA ALA A 101 -6.52 -1.62 7.55
C ALA A 101 -6.06 -1.35 8.99
N PHE A 102 -6.67 -2.03 9.96
CA PHE A 102 -6.10 -2.11 11.30
C PHE A 102 -5.19 -3.32 11.41
N VAL A 103 -3.99 -3.11 11.96
CA VAL A 103 -2.97 -4.14 12.10
C VAL A 103 -2.67 -4.31 13.59
N PRO A 104 -2.90 -5.51 14.16
CA PRO A 104 -2.64 -5.77 15.57
C PRO A 104 -1.13 -5.71 15.85
N MET A 105 -0.72 -4.90 16.81
CA MET A 105 0.69 -4.79 17.21
C MET A 105 0.96 -5.60 18.49
N PRO A 106 2.08 -6.34 18.57
CA PRO A 106 2.37 -7.22 19.71
C PRO A 106 2.87 -6.49 20.96
N ASP A 107 3.06 -5.17 20.91
CA ASP A 107 3.66 -4.37 21.97
C ASP A 107 2.67 -3.91 23.06
N GLY A 108 1.42 -4.41 23.02
CA GLY A 108 0.38 -4.06 23.97
C GLY A 108 -0.25 -2.68 23.77
N GLY A 109 0.17 -1.92 22.75
CA GLY A 109 -0.40 -0.62 22.40
C GLY A 109 -1.69 -0.66 21.59
N GLY A 110 -2.23 -1.87 21.32
CA GLY A 110 -3.40 -2.09 20.46
C GLY A 110 -3.04 -2.10 18.98
N GLU A 111 -3.98 -1.71 18.13
CA GLU A 111 -3.84 -1.74 16.68
C GLU A 111 -3.19 -0.47 16.12
N ALA A 112 -2.44 -0.61 15.04
CA ALA A 112 -1.99 0.51 14.21
C ALA A 112 -2.86 0.62 12.96
N LEU A 113 -3.09 1.84 12.48
CA LEU A 113 -3.68 2.04 11.16
C LEU A 113 -2.57 1.85 10.10
N ALA A 114 -2.82 0.94 9.16
CA ALA A 114 -2.05 0.80 7.94
C ALA A 114 -2.80 1.48 6.78
N VAL A 115 -2.11 2.39 6.10
CA VAL A 115 -2.56 2.99 4.84
C VAL A 115 -1.71 2.41 3.73
N ILE A 116 -2.32 1.64 2.84
CA ILE A 116 -1.65 0.94 1.74
C ILE A 116 -2.07 1.61 0.44
N ALA A 117 -1.12 2.28 -0.20
CA ALA A 117 -1.32 3.00 -1.46
C ALA A 117 -0.65 2.24 -2.61
N LEU A 118 -1.42 1.92 -3.64
CA LEU A 118 -0.93 1.31 -4.88
C LEU A 118 -0.69 2.41 -5.92
N PHE A 119 0.45 2.44 -6.58
CA PHE A 119 0.80 3.45 -7.59
C PHE A 119 0.95 2.82 -8.98
N ASP A 120 0.73 3.63 -10.03
CA ASP A 120 0.79 3.20 -11.43
C ASP A 120 2.19 2.82 -11.92
N ASP A 121 3.24 3.23 -11.20
CA ASP A 121 4.63 2.87 -11.43
C ASP A 121 5.06 1.54 -10.78
N HIS A 122 4.12 0.63 -10.50
CA HIS A 122 4.36 -0.65 -9.81
C HIS A 122 5.07 -0.48 -8.47
N ARG A 123 4.58 0.44 -7.67
CA ARG A 123 5.06 0.72 -6.32
C ARG A 123 3.91 0.61 -5.33
N ILE A 124 4.23 0.15 -4.13
CA ILE A 124 3.33 0.21 -2.99
C ILE A 124 3.95 1.08 -1.91
N GLU A 125 3.19 2.01 -1.35
CA GLU A 125 3.57 2.66 -0.10
C GLU A 125 2.70 2.15 1.05
N ALA A 126 3.34 1.67 2.12
CA ALA A 126 2.67 1.31 3.36
C ALA A 126 3.02 2.36 4.43
N ARG A 127 2.00 3.07 4.94
CA ARG A 127 2.16 4.00 6.07
C ARG A 127 1.54 3.38 7.31
N ILE A 128 2.31 3.30 8.38
CA ILE A 128 1.88 2.74 9.66
C ILE A 128 1.82 3.87 10.66
N LEU A 129 0.66 4.05 11.29
CA LEU A 129 0.44 5.11 12.25
C LEU A 129 -0.38 4.64 13.45
N ARG A 130 0.07 5.04 14.64
CA ARG A 130 -0.64 4.83 15.89
C ARG A 130 -0.33 5.99 16.84
N GLY A 131 -1.35 6.50 17.52
CA GLY A 131 -1.19 7.50 18.58
C GLY A 131 -1.05 6.87 19.97
N GLY A 132 -1.30 7.67 21.01
CA GLY A 132 -1.39 7.17 22.39
C GLY A 132 -0.06 6.97 23.09
N SER A 133 -0.01 6.00 24.01
CA SER A 133 1.14 5.75 24.90
C SER A 133 2.30 4.99 24.24
N ALA A 134 2.05 4.36 23.09
CA ALA A 134 3.06 3.69 22.27
C ALA A 134 2.93 4.15 20.81
N PRO A 135 3.28 5.42 20.50
CA PRO A 135 3.04 5.97 19.18
C PRO A 135 3.93 5.29 18.14
N LEU A 136 3.40 5.14 16.93
CA LEU A 136 4.10 4.59 15.77
C LEU A 136 3.92 5.54 14.59
N TYR A 137 4.98 5.77 13.84
CA TYR A 137 4.92 6.41 12.53
C TYR A 137 6.06 5.94 11.66
N ALA A 138 5.73 5.35 10.51
CA ALA A 138 6.67 5.03 9.46
C ALA A 138 5.99 4.98 8.09
N ILE A 139 6.78 5.24 7.05
CA ILE A 139 6.40 5.03 5.65
C ILE A 139 7.39 4.03 5.07
N PHE A 140 6.92 3.04 4.35
CA PHE A 140 7.74 2.07 3.62
C PHE A 140 7.41 2.17 2.13
N ALA A 141 8.45 2.24 1.29
CA ALA A 141 8.31 2.12 -0.15
C ALA A 141 8.64 0.68 -0.52
N LEU A 142 7.64 -0.05 -0.99
CA LEU A 142 7.73 -1.48 -1.29
C LEU A 142 7.81 -1.69 -2.80
N SER A 143 8.60 -2.67 -3.18
CA SER A 143 8.77 -3.13 -4.55
C SER A 143 8.57 -4.65 -4.61
N GLU A 144 8.15 -5.14 -5.78
CA GLU A 144 7.96 -6.56 -6.04
C GLU A 144 9.28 -7.32 -5.84
N THR A 145 9.20 -8.56 -5.33
CA THR A 145 10.35 -9.44 -5.07
C THR A 145 10.48 -10.55 -6.10
#